data_AF-A0A6C0JLY4-F1
#
_entry.id   AF-A0A6C0JLY4-F1
#
_cell.length_a   1.000
_cell.length_b   1.000
_cell.length_c   1.000
_cell.angle_alpha   90.00
_cell.angle_beta   90.00
_cell.angle_gamma   90.00
#
_symmetry.space_group_name_H-M   'P 1'
#
loop_
_entity.id
_entity.type
_entity.pdbx_description
1 polymer ?
#
loop_
_entity_poly.entity_id
_entity_poly.type
_entity_poly.pdbx_seq_one_letter_code
_entity_poly.pdbx_strand_id
1 'polypeptide(L)'
;MEDLKPVLSKYIQTTKRLAEMNAEIAEVRDTKRTLELDLAAVYANNILPDKIELKESKMTFAVKRPNQWKRGWTLSKKTLDTYLRDILGERGQEVMKEIIRRHEPTLTEDDFGFELKSMDH
;
A
#
# COMPACT_ATOMS: atom_id res chain seq x y z
N MET A 1 13.64 40.73 8.84
CA MET A 1 12.29 40.66 8.23
C MET A 1 12.39 40.60 6.72
N GLU A 2 13.13 41.52 6.08
CA GLU A 2 13.43 41.51 4.64
C GLU A 2 14.07 40.19 4.16
N ASP A 3 15.06 39.65 4.89
CA ASP A 3 15.77 38.41 4.49
C ASP A 3 14.90 37.15 4.58
N LEU A 4 13.83 37.19 5.37
CA LEU A 4 12.95 36.04 5.61
C LEU A 4 11.87 35.92 4.51
N LYS A 5 11.52 37.05 3.90
CA LYS A 5 10.50 37.17 2.85
C LYS A 5 10.73 36.27 1.63
N PRO A 6 11.94 36.15 1.04
CA PRO A 6 12.16 35.26 -0.10
C PRO A 6 12.02 33.78 0.29
N VAL A 7 12.49 33.38 1.47
CA VAL A 7 12.39 32.01 1.97
C VAL A 7 10.93 31.61 2.20
N LEU A 8 10.17 32.48 2.89
CA LEU A 8 8.75 32.25 3.15
C LEU A 8 7.93 32.23 1.85
N SER A 9 8.25 33.09 0.88
CA SER A 9 7.58 33.08 -0.43
C SER A 9 7.80 31.76 -1.16
N LYS A 10 9.03 31.23 -1.17
CA LYS A 10 9.35 29.93 -1.78
C LYS A 10 8.67 28.77 -1.04
N TYR A 11 8.63 28.84 0.29
CA TYR A 11 7.92 27.85 1.11
C TYR A 11 6.44 27.80 0.74
N ILE A 12 5.74 28.95 0.73
CA ILE A 12 4.32 29.03 0.37
C ILE A 12 4.07 28.49 -1.06
N GLN A 13 4.91 28.86 -2.03
CA GLN A 13 4.79 28.36 -3.40
C GLN A 13 4.95 26.84 -3.46
N THR A 14 5.91 26.30 -2.72
CA THR A 14 6.16 24.86 -2.66
C THR A 14 4.99 24.12 -2.00
N THR A 15 4.45 24.66 -0.91
CA THR A 15 3.27 24.10 -0.23
C THR A 15 2.03 24.09 -1.14
N LYS A 16 1.81 25.16 -1.92
CA LYS A 16 0.70 25.21 -2.89
C LYS A 16 0.87 24.14 -3.97
N ARG A 17 2.05 24.03 -4.57
CA ARG A 17 2.34 23.01 -5.57
C ARG A 17 2.17 21.58 -5.02
N LEU A 18 2.56 21.35 -3.77
CA LEU A 18 2.32 20.06 -3.10
C LEU A 18 0.82 19.78 -2.94
N ALA A 19 0.02 20.78 -2.58
CA ALA A 19 -1.42 20.63 -2.45
C ALA A 19 -2.08 20.30 -3.80
N GLU A 20 -1.68 20.99 -4.86
CA GLU A 20 -2.15 20.73 -6.23
C GLU A 20 -1.79 19.31 -6.70
N MET A 21 -0.53 18.92 -6.57
CA MET A 21 -0.10 17.55 -6.93
C MET A 21 -0.81 16.48 -6.10
N ASN A 22 -1.09 16.74 -4.82
CA ASN A 22 -1.84 15.80 -4.00
C ASN A 22 -3.30 15.63 -4.46
N ALA A 23 -3.92 16.70 -4.97
CA ALA A 23 -5.26 16.63 -5.56
C ALA A 23 -5.23 15.78 -6.84
N GLU A 24 -4.29 16.02 -7.75
CA GLU A 24 -4.10 15.22 -8.96
C GLU A 24 -3.82 13.74 -8.63
N ILE A 25 -2.96 13.47 -7.63
CA ILE A 25 -2.69 12.11 -7.17
C ILE A 25 -3.96 11.44 -6.63
N ALA A 26 -4.84 12.17 -5.95
CA ALA A 26 -6.11 11.63 -5.46
C ALA A 26 -7.02 11.21 -6.63
N GLU A 27 -7.16 12.07 -7.64
CA GLU A 27 -7.95 11.74 -8.85
C GLU A 27 -7.39 10.52 -9.60
N VAL A 28 -6.07 10.45 -9.77
CA VAL A 28 -5.41 9.30 -10.41
C VAL A 28 -5.58 8.02 -9.58
N ARG A 29 -5.57 8.11 -8.24
CA ARG A 29 -5.85 6.98 -7.35
C ARG A 29 -7.27 6.46 -7.49
N ASP A 30 -8.25 7.36 -7.58
CA ASP A 30 -9.65 6.97 -7.76
C ASP A 30 -9.89 6.34 -9.14
N THR A 31 -9.25 6.90 -10.17
CA THR A 31 -9.26 6.31 -11.52
C THR A 31 -8.65 4.90 -11.52
N LYS A 32 -7.47 4.75 -10.90
CA LYS A 32 -6.82 3.44 -10.74
C LYS A 32 -7.72 2.45 -10.01
N ARG A 33 -8.38 2.86 -8.92
CA ARG A 33 -9.30 2.01 -8.17
C ARG A 33 -10.47 1.54 -9.02
N THR A 34 -11.02 2.43 -9.85
CA THR A 34 -12.10 2.08 -10.78
C THR A 34 -11.65 1.02 -11.79
N LEU A 35 -10.46 1.19 -12.38
CA LEU A 35 -9.88 0.21 -13.30
C LEU A 35 -9.63 -1.15 -12.62
N GLU A 36 -9.21 -1.15 -11.36
CA GLU A 36 -9.02 -2.38 -10.59
C GLU A 36 -10.35 -3.12 -10.33
N LEU A 37 -11.46 -2.41 -10.13
CA LEU A 37 -12.79 -3.02 -10.02
C LEU A 37 -13.21 -3.68 -11.33
N ASP A 38 -13.00 -2.99 -12.47
CA ASP A 38 -13.30 -3.55 -13.79
C ASP A 38 -12.44 -4.79 -14.07
N LEU A 39 -11.14 -4.74 -13.73
CA LEU A 39 -10.24 -5.89 -13.83
C LEU A 39 -10.71 -7.05 -12.96
N ALA A 40 -11.11 -6.79 -11.72
CA ALA A 40 -11.65 -7.82 -10.84
C ALA A 40 -12.89 -8.49 -11.43
N ALA A 41 -13.81 -7.71 -12.01
CA ALA A 41 -14.99 -8.23 -12.69
C ALA A 41 -14.64 -9.12 -13.89
N VAL A 42 -13.62 -8.74 -14.67
CA VAL A 42 -13.13 -9.55 -15.80
C VAL A 42 -12.50 -10.86 -15.30
N TYR A 43 -11.65 -10.81 -14.27
CA TYR A 43 -10.99 -11.99 -13.70
C TYR A 43 -11.94 -12.93 -12.95
N ALA A 44 -13.05 -12.43 -12.40
CA ALA A 44 -14.07 -13.25 -11.76
C ALA A 44 -14.83 -14.15 -12.75
N ASN A 45 -14.99 -13.68 -13.99
CA ASN A 45 -15.81 -14.36 -15.01
C ASN A 45 -14.99 -15.20 -16.01
N ASN A 46 -13.66 -15.14 -15.95
CA ASN A 46 -12.79 -15.73 -16.96
C ASN A 46 -11.59 -16.45 -16.33
N ILE A 47 -11.10 -17.50 -17.00
CA ILE A 47 -9.83 -18.17 -16.64
C ILE A 47 -8.70 -17.40 -17.32
N LEU A 48 -8.05 -16.52 -16.57
CA LEU A 48 -6.95 -15.66 -17.02
C LEU A 48 -5.65 -15.98 -16.27
N PRO A 49 -4.47 -15.72 -16.86
CA PRO A 49 -3.19 -15.96 -16.20
C PRO A 49 -2.95 -15.02 -15.01
N ASP A 50 -2.26 -15.51 -13.99
CA ASP A 50 -1.92 -14.72 -12.80
C ASP A 50 -0.71 -13.81 -13.00
N LYS A 51 0.05 -13.99 -14.08
CA LYS A 51 1.22 -13.19 -14.44
C LYS A 51 1.20 -12.86 -15.93
N ILE A 52 1.31 -11.57 -16.25
CA ILE A 52 1.39 -11.05 -17.62
C ILE A 52 2.67 -10.22 -17.76
N GLU A 53 3.47 -10.54 -18.77
CA GLU A 53 4.72 -9.85 -19.06
C GLU A 53 4.50 -8.79 -20.15
N LEU A 54 4.61 -7.52 -19.76
CA LEU A 54 4.44 -6.35 -20.62
C LEU A 54 5.82 -5.90 -21.14
N LYS A 55 6.30 -6.61 -22.15
CA LYS A 55 7.67 -6.50 -22.70
C LYS A 55 8.06 -5.07 -23.10
N GLU A 56 7.16 -4.33 -23.74
CA GLU A 56 7.42 -2.95 -24.20
C GLU A 56 7.71 -1.99 -23.04
N SER A 57 6.99 -2.17 -21.93
CA SER A 57 7.15 -1.36 -20.72
C SER A 57 8.17 -1.93 -19.72
N LYS A 58 8.75 -3.11 -20.00
CA LYS A 58 9.54 -3.89 -19.04
C LYS A 58 8.85 -4.09 -17.68
N MET A 59 7.54 -4.33 -17.70
CA MET A 59 6.75 -4.51 -16.48
C MET A 59 6.14 -5.90 -16.43
N THR A 60 6.03 -6.45 -15.24
CA THR A 60 5.22 -7.63 -14.95
C THR A 60 3.96 -7.19 -14.22
N PHE A 61 2.81 -7.53 -14.79
CA PHE A 61 1.52 -7.43 -14.12
C PHE A 61 1.25 -8.76 -13.39
N ALA A 62 1.05 -8.70 -12.08
CA ALA A 62 0.77 -9.85 -11.23
C ALA A 62 -0.60 -9.71 -10.57
N VAL A 63 -1.36 -10.79 -10.60
CA VAL A 63 -2.70 -10.88 -10.01
C VAL A 63 -2.65 -11.79 -8.80
N LYS A 64 -3.26 -11.31 -7.72
CA LYS A 64 -3.49 -12.06 -6.49
C LYS A 64 -4.98 -12.32 -6.38
N ARG A 65 -5.39 -13.59 -6.39
CA ARG A 65 -6.81 -13.95 -6.31
C ARG A 65 -7.30 -13.88 -4.87
N PRO A 66 -8.62 -13.72 -4.65
CA PRO A 66 -9.25 -13.88 -3.34
C PRO A 66 -8.69 -15.08 -2.59
N ASN A 67 -8.44 -14.91 -1.29
CA ASN A 67 -7.92 -15.95 -0.38
C ASN A 67 -6.51 -16.47 -0.68
N GLN A 68 -5.81 -15.95 -1.69
CA GLN A 68 -4.44 -16.38 -2.04
C GLN A 68 -3.35 -15.43 -1.53
N TRP A 69 -3.73 -14.32 -0.90
CA TRP A 69 -2.78 -13.34 -0.43
C TRP A 69 -3.22 -12.68 0.86
N LYS A 70 -2.21 -12.19 1.59
CA LYS A 70 -2.40 -11.40 2.80
C LYS A 70 -2.04 -9.96 2.51
N ARG A 71 -2.88 -9.02 2.93
CA ARG A 71 -2.53 -7.59 2.96
C ARG A 71 -1.37 -7.34 3.91
N GLY A 72 -0.62 -6.27 3.63
CA GLY A 72 0.46 -5.82 4.49
C GLY A 72 -0.06 -5.44 5.87
N TRP A 73 0.65 -5.86 6.91
CA TRP A 73 0.40 -5.40 8.27
C TRP A 73 0.81 -3.93 8.37
N THR A 74 -0.15 -3.04 8.63
CA THR A 74 0.06 -1.58 8.71
C THR A 74 1.01 -1.17 9.83
N LEU A 75 0.94 -1.83 10.98
CA LEU A 75 1.90 -1.68 12.07
C LEU A 75 3.03 -2.68 11.90
N SER A 76 4.27 -2.19 11.78
CA SER A 76 5.42 -3.09 11.70
C SER A 76 5.49 -3.94 12.98
N LYS A 77 5.76 -5.25 12.82
CA LYS A 77 5.91 -6.17 13.97
C LYS A 77 7.00 -5.68 14.94
N LYS A 78 8.04 -5.02 14.42
CA LYS A 78 9.13 -4.43 15.21
C LYS A 78 8.62 -3.27 16.09
N THR A 79 7.84 -2.37 15.52
CA THR A 79 7.24 -1.25 16.26
C THR A 79 6.28 -1.75 17.33
N LEU A 80 5.47 -2.76 17.01
CA LEU A 80 4.56 -3.39 17.98
C LEU A 80 5.33 -4.04 19.14
N ASP A 81 6.41 -4.79 18.86
CA ASP A 81 7.25 -5.40 19.91
C ASP A 81 7.85 -4.33 20.84
N THR A 82 8.32 -3.20 20.30
CA THR A 82 8.81 -2.07 21.11
C THR A 82 7.73 -1.56 22.06
N TYR A 83 6.54 -1.23 21.54
CA TYR A 83 5.45 -0.73 22.40
C TYR A 83 5.02 -1.74 23.46
N LEU A 84 4.95 -3.03 23.11
CA LEU A 84 4.54 -4.05 24.06
C LEU A 84 5.58 -4.28 25.16
N ARG A 85 6.88 -4.18 24.85
CA ARG A 85 7.94 -4.23 25.87
C ARG A 85 7.90 -3.01 26.78
N ASP A 86 7.68 -1.83 26.24
CA ASP A 86 7.62 -0.59 27.01
C ASP A 86 6.43 -0.58 27.99
N ILE A 87 5.29 -1.14 27.58
CA ILE A 87 4.06 -1.14 28.39
C ILE A 87 3.98 -2.35 29.33
N LEU A 88 4.37 -3.54 28.85
CA LEU A 88 4.11 -4.82 29.53
C LEU A 88 5.38 -5.57 29.95
N GLY A 89 6.57 -5.04 29.69
CA GLY A 89 7.84 -5.69 29.99
C GLY A 89 7.97 -7.07 29.31
N GLU A 90 8.38 -8.08 30.07
CA GLU A 90 8.59 -9.44 29.54
C GLU A 90 7.31 -10.11 29.04
N ARG A 91 6.14 -9.75 29.61
CA ARG A 91 4.84 -10.27 29.16
C ARG A 91 4.44 -9.76 27.78
N GLY A 92 5.10 -8.71 27.28
CA GLY A 92 4.89 -8.17 25.94
C GLY A 92 5.10 -9.21 24.84
N GLN A 93 6.01 -10.17 25.03
CA GLN A 93 6.27 -11.21 24.03
C GLN A 93 5.11 -12.22 23.89
N GLU A 94 4.46 -12.59 24.99
CA GLU A 94 3.32 -13.49 24.97
C GLU A 94 2.12 -12.82 24.30
N VAL A 95 1.88 -11.55 24.65
CA VAL A 95 0.81 -10.73 24.03
C VAL A 95 1.08 -10.53 22.55
N MET A 96 2.34 -10.29 22.15
CA MET A 96 2.74 -10.16 20.75
C MET A 96 2.41 -11.43 19.94
N LYS A 97 2.74 -12.62 20.47
CA LYS A 97 2.41 -13.89 19.82
C LYS A 97 0.91 -14.05 19.63
N GLU A 98 0.11 -13.72 20.65
CA GLU A 98 -1.35 -13.84 20.57
C GLU A 98 -1.97 -12.84 19.59
N ILE A 99 -1.44 -11.60 19.54
CA ILE A 99 -1.87 -10.60 18.55
C ILE A 99 -1.57 -11.10 17.14
N ILE A 100 -0.36 -11.60 16.86
CA ILE A 100 -0.01 -12.17 15.55
C ILE A 100 -0.98 -13.30 15.19
N ARG A 101 -1.19 -14.26 16.09
CA ARG A 101 -2.06 -15.42 15.87
C ARG A 101 -3.49 -15.02 15.49
N ARG A 102 -4.04 -13.99 16.14
CA ARG A 102 -5.41 -13.51 15.87
C ARG A 102 -5.49 -12.62 14.64
N HIS A 103 -4.48 -11.81 14.38
CA HIS A 103 -4.53 -10.81 13.31
C HIS A 103 -4.17 -11.39 11.96
N GLU A 104 -3.22 -12.32 11.90
CA GLU A 104 -2.73 -12.87 10.64
C GLU A 104 -3.82 -13.53 9.75
N PRO A 105 -4.83 -14.24 10.30
CA PRO A 105 -5.98 -14.69 9.50
C PRO A 105 -6.82 -13.55 8.92
N THR A 106 -6.93 -12.41 9.63
CA THR A 106 -7.69 -11.22 9.19
C THR A 106 -6.98 -10.40 8.12
N LEU A 107 -5.76 -10.81 7.76
CA LEU A 107 -4.99 -10.19 6.68
C LEU A 107 -5.27 -10.85 5.34
N THR A 108 -5.83 -12.07 5.32
CA THR A 108 -6.26 -12.70 4.08
C THR A 108 -7.34 -11.83 3.44
N GLU A 109 -7.10 -11.42 2.20
CA GLU A 109 -8.03 -10.57 1.47
C GLU A 109 -9.02 -11.42 0.68
N ASP A 110 -10.28 -11.03 0.73
CA ASP A 110 -11.39 -11.67 0.01
C ASP A 110 -11.54 -11.12 -1.42
N ASP A 111 -10.75 -10.09 -1.76
CA ASP A 111 -10.77 -9.41 -3.05
C ASP A 111 -9.52 -9.71 -3.91
N PHE A 112 -9.62 -9.39 -5.20
CA PHE A 112 -8.48 -9.41 -6.11
C PHE A 112 -7.49 -8.29 -5.78
N GLY A 113 -6.20 -8.62 -5.82
CA GLY A 113 -5.10 -7.65 -5.74
C GLY A 113 -4.33 -7.60 -7.04
N PHE A 114 -3.94 -6.41 -7.48
CA PHE A 114 -3.18 -6.18 -8.71
C PHE A 114 -1.86 -5.47 -8.40
N GLU A 115 -0.75 -6.00 -8.93
CA GLU A 115 0.58 -5.43 -8.74
C GLU A 115 1.29 -5.23 -10.07
N LEU A 116 1.93 -4.06 -10.24
CA LEU A 116 2.90 -3.82 -11.30
C LEU A 116 4.31 -3.89 -10.72
N LYS A 117 5.17 -4.72 -11.29
CA LYS A 117 6.58 -4.85 -10.89
C LYS A 117 7.48 -4.58 -12.08
N SER A 118 8.57 -3.86 -11.86
CA SER A 118 9.64 -3.73 -12.86
C SER A 118 10.26 -5.11 -13.14
N MET A 119 10.57 -5.39 -14.40
CA MET A 119 11.33 -6.58 -14.80
C MET A 119 12.84 -6.42 -14.56
N ASP A 120 13.31 -5.18 -14.36
CA ASP A 120 14.71 -4.89 -14.07
C ASP A 120 14.95 -5.06 -12.54
N HIS A 121 15.06 -6.32 -12.09
CA HIS A 121 15.56 -6.72 -10.76
C HIS A 121 16.52 -7.91 -10.88
#